data_AF-A0A927GGE4-F1
#
_entry.id   AF-A0A927GGE4-F1
#
_cell.length_a   1.000
_cell.length_b   1.000
_cell.length_c   1.000
_cell.angle_alpha   90.00
_cell.angle_beta   90.00
_cell.angle_gamma   90.00
#
_symmetry.space_group_name_H-M   'P 1'
#
loop_
_entity.id
_entity.type
_entity.pdbx_description
1 polymer ?
#
loop_
_entity_poly.entity_id
_entity_poly.type
_entity_poly.pdbx_seq_one_letter_code
_entity_poly.pdbx_strand_id
1 'polypeptide(L)'
;MKPDDPHPVLLSAQSAVLLIFFMPSDSINLPQRALLTALADSLQAQLGSLVRVLRIDEADHPDVVQSFAITLMPAFVLVQRGIELWRQQGLADERTLVDLIRRLLSV
;
A
#
# COMPACT_ATOMS: atom_id res chain seq x y z
N MET A 1 -22.50 -3.15 26.82
CA MET A 1 -21.39 -3.71 26.01
C MET A 1 -20.95 -2.63 25.04
N LYS A 2 -19.67 -2.25 25.03
CA LYS A 2 -19.13 -1.16 24.19
C LYS A 2 -18.94 -1.65 22.75
N PRO A 3 -19.35 -0.88 21.72
CA PRO A 3 -19.10 -1.20 20.33
C PRO A 3 -17.88 -0.41 19.84
N ASP A 4 -16.67 -0.80 20.25
CA ASP A 4 -15.42 -0.18 19.79
C ASP A 4 -14.29 -1.22 19.80
N ASP A 5 -14.56 -2.43 19.31
CA ASP A 5 -13.47 -3.34 18.94
C ASP A 5 -13.02 -2.93 17.53
N PRO A 6 -11.83 -2.32 17.36
CA PRO A 6 -11.24 -2.20 16.04
C PRO A 6 -10.99 -3.63 15.56
N HIS A 7 -11.82 -4.12 14.64
CA HIS A 7 -11.64 -5.42 14.06
C HIS A 7 -10.19 -5.50 13.54
N PRO A 8 -9.33 -6.36 14.11
CA PRO A 8 -8.01 -6.56 13.54
C PRO A 8 -8.26 -7.02 12.11
N VAL A 9 -7.79 -6.24 11.14
CA VAL A 9 -7.81 -6.66 9.73
C VAL A 9 -7.13 -8.02 9.72
N LEU A 10 -7.90 -9.08 9.52
CA LEU A 10 -7.41 -10.46 9.46
C LEU A 10 -6.61 -10.58 8.15
N LEU A 11 -5.40 -10.03 8.17
CA LEU A 11 -4.39 -10.26 7.16
C LEU A 11 -4.06 -11.75 7.29
N SER A 12 -4.48 -12.54 6.30
CA SER A 12 -4.05 -13.93 6.22
C SER A 12 -2.53 -13.95 6.35
N ALA A 13 -1.98 -14.62 7.36
CA ALA A 13 -0.56 -14.61 7.71
C ALA A 13 0.37 -15.13 6.59
N GLN A 14 -0.20 -15.56 5.46
CA GLN A 14 0.51 -16.05 4.28
C GLN A 14 0.57 -15.04 3.13
N SER A 15 -0.32 -14.05 3.06
CA SER A 15 -0.34 -13.07 1.98
C SER A 15 0.55 -11.87 2.31
N ALA A 16 1.36 -11.43 1.34
CA ALA A 16 2.06 -10.17 1.45
C ALA A 16 1.07 -9.00 1.30
N VAL A 17 1.41 -7.85 1.86
CA VAL A 17 0.58 -6.65 1.85
C VAL A 17 1.39 -5.52 1.25
N LEU A 18 0.91 -4.96 0.15
CA LEU A 18 1.49 -3.76 -0.44
C LEU A 18 0.70 -2.55 0.06
N LEU A 19 1.33 -1.77 0.93
CA LEU A 19 0.81 -0.48 1.40
C LEU A 19 1.21 0.60 0.38
N ILE A 20 0.22 1.32 -0.13
CA ILE A 20 0.42 2.48 -0.99
C ILE A 20 -0.06 3.71 -0.23
N PHE A 21 0.87 4.58 0.10
CA PHE A 21 0.65 5.82 0.83
C PHE A 21 0.33 6.94 -0.16
N PHE A 22 -0.87 7.52 -0.06
CA PHE A 22 -1.39 8.53 -0.98
C PHE A 22 -1.09 9.94 -0.50
N MET A 23 -0.78 10.83 -1.45
CA MET A 23 -0.74 12.28 -1.23
C MET A 23 -2.07 12.78 -0.65
N PRO A 24 -2.11 13.85 0.16
CA PRO A 24 -3.35 14.46 0.65
C PRO A 24 -4.38 14.72 -0.46
N SER A 25 -5.66 14.61 -0.12
CA SER A 25 -6.79 14.79 -1.04
C SER A 25 -7.09 16.28 -1.31
N ASP A 26 -6.13 16.96 -1.95
CA ASP A 26 -6.32 18.33 -2.46
C ASP A 26 -6.59 18.35 -3.98
N SER A 27 -7.05 19.52 -4.47
CA SER A 27 -7.39 19.71 -5.89
C SER A 27 -6.18 19.65 -6.82
N ILE A 28 -4.96 19.83 -6.31
CA ILE A 28 -3.72 19.83 -7.10
C ILE A 28 -3.31 18.38 -7.39
N ASN A 29 -3.45 17.50 -6.40
CA ASN A 29 -3.04 16.10 -6.47
C ASN A 29 -4.10 15.17 -7.06
N LEU A 30 -5.31 15.67 -7.35
CA LEU A 30 -6.45 14.87 -7.81
C LEU A 30 -6.15 13.99 -9.06
N PRO A 31 -5.50 14.51 -10.12
CA PRO A 31 -5.12 13.69 -11.27
C PRO A 31 -4.10 12.61 -10.92
N GLN A 32 -3.11 12.94 -10.08
CA GLN A 32 -2.07 12.01 -9.66
C GLN A 32 -2.63 10.91 -8.74
N ARG A 33 -3.60 11.25 -7.88
CA ARG A 33 -4.35 10.30 -7.06
C ARG A 33 -5.17 9.33 -7.91
N ALA A 34 -5.83 9.82 -8.97
CA ALA A 34 -6.56 8.96 -9.89
C ALA A 34 -5.63 7.95 -10.58
N LEU A 35 -4.46 8.40 -11.06
CA LEU A 35 -3.44 7.52 -11.65
C LEU A 35 -2.93 6.48 -10.64
N LEU A 36 -2.64 6.90 -9.41
CA LEU A 36 -2.19 6.00 -8.34
C LEU A 36 -3.26 4.98 -7.93
N THR A 37 -4.54 5.38 -7.99
CA THR A 37 -5.68 4.50 -7.73
C THR A 37 -5.78 3.43 -8.81
N ALA A 38 -5.72 3.83 -10.08
CA ALA A 38 -5.72 2.89 -11.22
C ALA A 38 -4.53 1.93 -11.16
N LEU A 39 -3.34 2.44 -10.79
CA LEU A 39 -2.16 1.61 -10.57
C LEU A 39 -2.41 0.59 -9.46
N ALA A 40 -2.95 1.01 -8.31
CA ALA A 40 -3.25 0.11 -7.20
C ALA A 40 -4.27 -0.99 -7.57
N ASP A 41 -5.32 -0.64 -8.32
CA ASP A 41 -6.30 -1.60 -8.83
C ASP A 41 -5.65 -2.62 -9.78
N SER A 42 -4.80 -2.13 -10.70
CA SER A 42 -4.11 -2.99 -11.65
C SER A 42 -3.12 -3.94 -10.96
N LEU A 43 -2.36 -3.45 -9.98
CA LEU A 43 -1.47 -4.28 -9.16
C LEU A 43 -2.24 -5.37 -8.40
N GLN A 44 -3.40 -5.05 -7.82
CA GLN A 44 -4.24 -6.02 -7.14
C GLN A 44 -4.77 -7.09 -8.10
N ALA A 45 -5.12 -6.70 -9.32
CA ALA A 45 -5.58 -7.63 -10.36
C ALA A 45 -4.44 -8.56 -10.85
N GLN A 46 -3.24 -8.03 -11.05
CA GLN A 46 -2.09 -8.79 -11.55
C GLN A 46 -1.44 -9.72 -10.51
N LEU A 47 -1.40 -9.29 -9.25
CA LEU A 47 -0.80 -10.06 -8.15
C LEU A 47 -1.84 -10.99 -7.48
N GLY A 48 -3.13 -10.71 -7.67
CA GLY A 48 -4.23 -11.56 -7.20
C GLY A 48 -4.15 -11.81 -5.69
N SER A 49 -4.27 -13.07 -5.28
CA SER A 49 -4.24 -13.47 -3.86
C SER A 49 -2.84 -13.50 -3.24
N LEU A 50 -1.77 -13.38 -4.06
CA LEU A 50 -0.39 -13.35 -3.56
C LEU A 50 -0.14 -12.11 -2.71
N VAL A 51 -0.73 -10.98 -3.12
CA VAL A 51 -0.55 -9.68 -2.48
C VAL A 51 -1.88 -8.98 -2.29
N ARG A 52 -2.13 -8.51 -1.07
CA ARG A 52 -3.22 -7.59 -0.79
C ARG A 52 -2.70 -6.16 -0.92
N VAL A 53 -3.28 -5.39 -1.84
CA VAL A 53 -2.96 -3.97 -1.99
C VAL A 53 -3.86 -3.16 -1.07
N LEU A 54 -3.27 -2.36 -0.18
CA LEU A 54 -3.97 -1.44 0.70
C LEU A 54 -3.56 0.00 0.37
N ARG A 55 -4.55 0.88 0.32
CA ARG A 55 -4.36 2.31 0.12
C ARG A 55 -4.45 2.99 1.46
N ILE A 56 -3.42 3.74 1.83
CA ILE A 56 -3.36 4.48 3.08
C ILE A 56 -3.41 5.96 2.74
N ASP A 57 -4.49 6.60 3.17
CA ASP A 57 -4.61 8.05 3.14
C ASP A 57 -4.16 8.61 4.49
N GLU A 58 -3.33 9.66 4.47
CA GLU A 58 -2.92 10.35 5.69
C GLU A 58 -4.10 11.00 6.40
N ALA A 59 -5.12 11.45 5.67
CA ALA A 59 -6.31 12.06 6.25
C ALA A 59 -7.14 11.06 7.08
N ASP A 60 -7.17 9.79 6.65
CA ASP A 60 -7.94 8.74 7.31
C ASP A 60 -7.12 8.01 8.39
N HIS A 61 -5.81 7.87 8.18
CA HIS A 61 -4.92 7.05 9.00
C HIS A 61 -3.58 7.72 9.32
N PRO A 62 -3.58 8.90 9.97
CA PRO A 62 -2.35 9.67 10.22
C PRO A 62 -1.32 8.91 11.07
N ASP A 63 -1.78 8.13 12.05
CA ASP A 63 -0.92 7.33 12.92
C ASP A 63 -0.13 6.27 12.15
N VAL A 64 -0.72 5.70 11.08
CA VAL A 64 -0.05 4.71 10.22
C VAL A 64 1.02 5.40 9.39
N VAL A 65 0.71 6.54 8.77
CA VAL A 65 1.69 7.31 7.98
C VAL A 65 2.89 7.73 8.84
N GLN A 66 2.61 8.19 10.07
CA GLN A 66 3.64 8.57 11.02
C GLN A 66 4.48 7.37 11.49
N SER A 67 3.85 6.24 11.79
CA SER A 67 4.54 5.01 12.22
C SER A 67 5.49 4.47 11.16
N PHE A 68 5.14 4.63 9.88
CA PHE A 68 6.01 4.25 8.76
C PHE A 68 7.05 5.33 8.40
N ALA A 69 7.08 6.47 9.11
CA ALA A 69 7.97 7.60 8.87
C ALA A 69 8.01 8.02 7.39
N ILE A 70 6.84 8.08 6.75
CA ILE A 70 6.74 8.45 5.33
C ILE A 70 7.01 9.95 5.18
N THR A 71 8.12 10.29 4.54
CA THR A 71 8.53 11.68 4.30
C THR A 71 8.19 12.18 2.90
N LEU A 72 8.05 11.27 1.94
CA LEU A 72 7.77 11.57 0.55
C LEU A 72 6.64 10.67 0.05
N MET A 73 5.62 11.29 -0.53
CA MET A 73 4.50 10.60 -1.14
C MET A 73 4.52 10.74 -2.68
N PRO A 74 3.91 9.82 -3.43
CA PRO A 74 3.41 8.54 -2.93
C PRO A 74 4.55 7.64 -2.47
N ALA A 75 4.26 6.71 -1.56
CA ALA A 75 5.23 5.70 -1.14
C ALA A 75 4.61 4.31 -1.21
N PHE A 76 5.43 3.33 -1.55
CA PHE A 76 5.06 1.93 -1.69
C PHE A 76 5.87 1.14 -0.67
N VAL A 77 5.19 0.37 0.17
CA VAL A 77 5.83 -0.45 1.20
C VAL A 77 5.26 -1.87 1.13
N LEU A 78 6.11 -2.84 0.87
CA LEU A 78 5.73 -4.25 0.88
C LEU A 78 6.03 -4.84 2.26
N VAL A 79 4.99 -5.35 2.91
CA VAL A 79 5.06 -5.97 4.23
C VAL A 79 4.62 -7.42 4.12
N GLN A 80 5.34 -8.34 4.73
CA GLN A 80 4.91 -9.73 4.85
C GLN A 80 5.07 -10.18 6.31
N ARG A 81 3.99 -10.69 6.91
CA ARG A 81 3.98 -11.15 8.32
C ARG A 81 4.49 -10.08 9.32
N GLY A 82 4.15 -8.82 9.06
CA GLY A 82 4.56 -7.68 9.90
C GLY A 82 6.01 -7.21 9.68
N ILE A 83 6.75 -7.79 8.73
CA ILE A 83 8.11 -7.37 8.39
C ILE A 83 8.07 -6.59 7.08
N GLU A 84 8.65 -5.39 7.08
CA GLU A 84 8.89 -4.61 5.86
C GLU A 84 9.96 -5.31 5.01
N LEU A 85 9.56 -5.81 3.85
CA LEU A 85 10.45 -6.47 2.89
C LEU A 85 11.08 -5.46 1.92
N TRP A 86 10.34 -4.40 1.60
CA TRP A 86 10.76 -3.42 0.61
C TRP A 86 9.99 -2.11 0.75
N ARG A 87 10.64 -1.01 0.35
CA ARG A 87 10.07 0.33 0.31
C ARG A 87 10.61 1.11 -0.88
N GLN A 88 9.73 1.86 -1.53
CA GLN A 88 10.09 2.89 -2.50
C GLN A 88 9.28 4.16 -2.25
N GLN A 89 9.97 5.29 -2.32
CA GLN A 89 9.36 6.61 -2.26
C GLN A 89 9.32 7.22 -3.66
N GLY A 90 8.24 7.94 -3.96
CA GLY A 90 7.97 8.50 -5.28
C GLY A 90 7.21 7.54 -6.20
N LEU A 91 6.85 8.04 -7.38
CA LEU A 91 6.10 7.28 -8.38
C LEU A 91 6.89 6.05 -8.84
N ALA A 92 6.16 4.97 -9.10
CA ALA A 92 6.69 3.70 -9.55
C ALA A 92 5.95 3.25 -10.80
N ASP A 93 6.67 2.64 -11.73
CA ASP A 93 6.08 1.99 -12.90
C ASP A 93 5.46 0.63 -12.51
N GLU A 94 4.30 0.33 -13.09
CA GLU A 94 3.52 -0.86 -12.76
C GLU A 94 4.30 -2.15 -13.03
N ARG A 95 4.88 -2.28 -14.22
CA ARG A 95 5.58 -3.49 -14.62
C ARG A 95 6.78 -3.74 -13.71
N THR A 96 7.51 -2.66 -13.42
CA THR A 96 8.64 -2.69 -12.49
C THR A 96 8.23 -3.15 -11.09
N LEU A 97 7.09 -2.66 -10.57
CA LEU A 97 6.54 -3.10 -9.28
C LEU A 97 6.15 -4.58 -9.28
N VAL A 98 5.44 -5.04 -10.31
CA VAL A 98 4.99 -6.44 -10.39
C VAL A 98 6.18 -7.40 -10.42
N ASP A 99 7.16 -7.12 -11.28
CA ASP A 99 8.36 -7.96 -11.42
C ASP A 99 9.18 -7.99 -10.12
N LEU A 100 9.35 -6.83 -9.47
CA LEU A 100 10.03 -6.72 -8.19
C LEU A 100 9.30 -7.51 -7.09
N ILE A 101 7.99 -7.33 -6.95
CA ILE A 101 7.20 -7.97 -5.90
C ILE A 101 7.24 -9.50 -6.07
N ARG A 102 7.10 -10.02 -7.29
CA ARG A 102 7.22 -11.46 -7.55
C ARG A 102 8.59 -11.99 -7.14
N ARG A 103 9.65 -11.27 -7.48
CA ARG A 103 11.03 -11.62 -7.08
C ARG A 103 11.22 -11.62 -5.56
N LEU A 104 10.69 -10.63 -4.85
CA LEU A 104 10.79 -10.54 -3.39
C LEU A 104 10.04 -11.67 -2.69
N LEU A 105 8.92 -12.09 -3.26
CA LEU A 105 8.11 -13.18 -2.73
C LEU A 105 8.56 -14.56 -3.21
N SER A 106 9.61 -14.63 -4.05
CA SER A 106 10.16 -15.87 -4.62
C SER A 106 9.10 -16.75 -5.30
N VAL A 107 8.18 -16.12 -6.04
CA VAL A 107 7.10 -16.78 -6.82
C VAL A 107 7.25 -16.52 -8.31
#